data_AF-A0A1W2EDV3-F1
#
_entry.id   AF-A0A1W2EDV3-F1
#
_cell.length_a   1.000
_cell.length_b   1.000
_cell.length_c   1.000
_cell.angle_alpha   90.00
_cell.angle_beta   90.00
_cell.angle_gamma   90.00
#
_symmetry.space_group_name_H-M   'P 1'
#
loop_
_entity.id
_entity.type
_entity.pdbx_description
1 polymer ?
#
loop_
_entity_poly.entity_id
_entity_poly.type
_entity_poly.pdbx_seq_one_letter_code
_entity_poly.pdbx_strand_id
1 'polypeptide(L)'
;MQTATDLDHVLRAVTGPDLYRGNIFGVTGLPVDATAAQIRRRREEAILESRLNPDLDADAIRTAFETMRDPVARLAHELLWRWAPDEHREVVAAESQGPFKQEPRLDSLWKISLDAWADVFANPESWAFARERVKQIDDPRLTTGTVRRLRDRLPYHIAAVTAEFAVRAASLGVEAADRLVEVLDDSRLPDEAVDSALRDAVRPAERQISQACETTKDVVQADESKAVAMADSLLAKAHAPLVVINALLGKDDELTVALSDQVALAVNNCAIADDRVTDNPAEAVRLLEQAQGYARLRATIDLINENLEVIRLSELTREMRADCDRGKVNKAARRRRALLRVLPDGEVKQALASIPPNDKRVGGDVKRAPLSISILGIGTKYYSQRRRDNRFQFTSTYWFTFAWIPLIAFSAYLTSEGRMHAKIPVGPVARWWRVVVLSYFLAAAVQDLIPGQVPWALVFLAFSIVVVGIRRLRMHFWALGKVNR
;
A
#
# COMPACT_ATOMS: atom_id res chain seq x y z
N MET A 1 -31.27 -18.85 -16.33
CA MET A 1 -29.88 -18.65 -15.88
C MET A 1 -28.90 -19.49 -16.69
N GLN A 2 -29.06 -20.81 -16.77
CA GLN A 2 -28.15 -21.71 -17.50
C GLN A 2 -27.90 -21.32 -18.98
N THR A 3 -28.97 -21.01 -19.73
CA THR A 3 -28.88 -20.60 -21.15
C THR A 3 -28.26 -19.22 -21.40
N ALA A 4 -28.18 -18.35 -20.38
CA ALA A 4 -27.48 -17.07 -20.49
C ALA A 4 -25.97 -17.28 -20.36
N THR A 5 -25.56 -18.16 -19.43
CA THR A 5 -24.16 -18.57 -19.24
C THR A 5 -23.61 -19.31 -20.47
N ASP A 6 -24.43 -20.14 -21.13
CA ASP A 6 -24.01 -20.86 -22.34
C ASP A 6 -23.73 -19.91 -23.52
N LEU A 7 -24.57 -18.88 -23.70
CA LEU A 7 -24.38 -17.89 -24.77
C LEU A 7 -23.12 -17.04 -24.52
N ASP A 8 -22.90 -16.62 -23.27
CA ASP A 8 -21.70 -15.85 -22.90
C ASP A 8 -20.43 -16.68 -23.08
N HIS A 9 -20.47 -17.98 -22.78
CA HIS A 9 -19.35 -18.88 -23.03
C HIS A 9 -19.03 -18.96 -24.53
N VAL A 10 -20.07 -19.14 -25.36
CA VAL A 10 -19.92 -19.12 -26.83
C VAL A 10 -19.37 -17.77 -27.30
N LEU A 11 -19.97 -16.67 -26.87
CA LEU A 11 -19.55 -15.33 -27.26
C LEU A 11 -18.10 -15.04 -26.85
N ARG A 12 -17.69 -15.37 -25.62
CA ARG A 12 -16.29 -15.25 -25.16
C ARG A 12 -15.33 -16.09 -25.99
N ALA A 13 -15.73 -17.28 -26.42
CA ALA A 13 -14.89 -18.13 -27.26
C ALA A 13 -14.70 -17.54 -28.68
N VAL A 14 -15.63 -16.70 -29.13
CA VAL A 14 -15.60 -16.10 -30.46
C VAL A 14 -15.21 -14.62 -30.45
N THR A 15 -15.09 -14.00 -29.28
CA THR A 15 -14.73 -12.59 -29.11
C THR A 15 -13.40 -12.48 -28.37
N GLY A 16 -12.54 -11.59 -28.86
CA GLY A 16 -11.19 -11.36 -28.34
C GLY A 16 -10.26 -10.96 -29.48
N PRO A 17 -8.94 -10.91 -29.26
CA PRO A 17 -7.94 -10.57 -30.28
C PRO A 17 -7.97 -11.50 -31.51
N ASP A 18 -8.45 -12.73 -31.33
CA ASP A 18 -8.61 -13.72 -32.39
C ASP A 18 -10.03 -13.74 -33.01
N LEU A 19 -10.89 -12.75 -32.71
CA LEU A 19 -12.29 -12.63 -33.18
C LEU A 19 -12.45 -13.01 -34.66
N TYR A 20 -11.57 -12.51 -35.52
CA TYR A 20 -11.62 -12.76 -36.96
C TYR A 20 -10.75 -13.92 -37.42
N ARG A 21 -9.58 -14.11 -36.79
CA ARG A 21 -8.67 -15.21 -37.13
C ARG A 21 -9.29 -16.58 -36.81
N GLY A 22 -9.99 -16.69 -35.69
CA GLY A 22 -10.68 -17.90 -35.24
C GLY A 22 -12.12 -18.02 -35.74
N ASN A 23 -12.61 -17.13 -36.59
CA ASN A 23 -13.98 -17.22 -37.07
C ASN A 23 -14.16 -18.45 -37.96
N ILE A 24 -15.14 -19.30 -37.67
CA ILE A 24 -15.34 -20.57 -38.40
C ILE A 24 -15.52 -20.39 -39.91
N PHE A 25 -16.10 -19.28 -40.37
CA PHE A 25 -16.29 -19.01 -41.80
C PHE A 25 -15.00 -18.53 -42.45
N GLY A 26 -14.19 -17.74 -41.75
CA GLY A 26 -12.84 -17.36 -42.17
C GLY A 26 -11.90 -18.57 -42.28
N VAL A 27 -11.90 -19.44 -41.27
CA VAL A 27 -11.05 -20.64 -41.22
C VAL A 27 -11.45 -21.66 -42.30
N THR A 28 -12.74 -21.89 -42.49
CA THR A 28 -13.22 -22.90 -43.46
C THR A 28 -13.31 -22.39 -44.90
N GLY A 29 -13.35 -21.08 -45.09
CA GLY A 29 -13.63 -20.44 -46.39
C GLY A 29 -15.07 -20.61 -46.87
N LEU A 30 -15.97 -21.08 -46.01
CA LEU A 30 -17.39 -21.24 -46.36
C LEU A 30 -18.11 -19.89 -46.35
N PRO A 31 -19.07 -19.66 -47.26
CA PRO A 31 -19.95 -18.52 -47.14
C PRO A 31 -20.88 -18.71 -45.92
N VAL A 32 -21.32 -17.61 -45.32
CA VAL A 32 -22.15 -17.60 -44.10
C VAL A 32 -23.48 -18.35 -44.28
N ASP A 33 -24.01 -18.37 -45.50
CA ASP A 33 -25.26 -19.02 -45.89
C ASP A 33 -25.09 -20.50 -46.29
N ALA A 34 -23.89 -21.07 -46.13
CA ALA A 34 -23.58 -22.44 -46.54
C ALA A 34 -24.59 -23.46 -45.99
N THR A 35 -25.12 -24.28 -46.89
CA THR A 35 -26.03 -25.40 -46.60
C THR A 35 -25.28 -26.55 -45.93
N ALA A 36 -26.01 -27.46 -45.25
CA ALA A 36 -25.42 -28.64 -44.63
C ALA A 36 -24.65 -29.53 -45.64
N ALA A 37 -25.11 -29.59 -46.90
CA ALA A 37 -24.42 -30.31 -47.97
C ALA A 37 -23.08 -29.66 -48.35
N GLN A 38 -23.04 -28.32 -48.48
CA GLN A 38 -21.81 -27.56 -48.74
C GLN A 38 -20.82 -27.70 -47.58
N ILE A 39 -21.29 -27.62 -46.34
CA ILE A 39 -20.46 -27.81 -45.14
C ILE A 39 -19.82 -29.20 -45.14
N ARG A 40 -20.62 -30.26 -45.40
CA ARG A 40 -20.12 -31.63 -45.45
C ARG A 40 -19.07 -31.80 -46.54
N ARG A 41 -19.34 -31.30 -47.75
CA ARG A 41 -18.42 -31.35 -48.88
C ARG A 41 -17.10 -30.64 -48.57
N ARG A 42 -17.17 -29.39 -48.08
CA ARG A 42 -15.97 -28.62 -47.75
C ARG A 42 -15.15 -29.27 -46.63
N ARG A 43 -15.80 -29.94 -45.68
CA ARG A 43 -15.11 -30.71 -44.63
C ARG A 43 -14.29 -31.86 -45.21
N GLU A 44 -14.86 -32.60 -46.17
CA GLU A 44 -14.15 -33.69 -46.85
C GLU A 44 -12.97 -33.15 -47.67
N GLU A 45 -13.16 -32.03 -48.38
CA GLU A 45 -12.10 -31.34 -49.13
C GLU A 45 -10.98 -30.83 -48.21
N ALA A 46 -11.31 -30.20 -47.08
CA ALA A 46 -10.33 -29.64 -46.16
C ALA A 46 -9.49 -30.73 -45.45
N ILE A 47 -10.06 -31.90 -45.16
CA ILE A 47 -9.32 -33.06 -44.63
C ILE A 47 -8.30 -33.59 -45.65
N LEU A 48 -8.63 -33.53 -46.94
CA LEU A 48 -7.70 -33.91 -48.01
C LEU A 48 -6.60 -32.85 -48.17
N GLU A 49 -6.96 -31.57 -48.20
CA GLU A 49 -6.01 -30.45 -48.27
C GLU A 49 -5.01 -30.47 -47.11
N SER A 50 -5.46 -30.68 -45.87
CA SER A 50 -4.58 -30.72 -44.71
C SER A 50 -3.61 -31.91 -44.70
N ARG A 51 -3.91 -32.98 -45.45
CA ARG A 51 -2.97 -34.11 -45.65
C ARG A 51 -1.92 -33.80 -46.71
N LEU A 52 -2.23 -32.89 -47.64
CA LEU A 52 -1.37 -32.53 -48.76
C LEU A 52 -0.52 -31.28 -48.46
N ASN A 53 -1.00 -30.39 -47.59
CA ASN A 53 -0.29 -29.18 -47.18
C ASN A 53 -0.08 -29.16 -45.66
N PRO A 54 1.14 -29.46 -45.17
CA PRO A 54 1.46 -29.47 -43.75
C PRO A 54 1.46 -28.07 -43.10
N ASP A 55 1.46 -26.98 -43.89
CA ASP A 55 1.41 -25.61 -43.37
C ASP A 55 0.00 -25.18 -42.96
N LEU A 56 -1.04 -25.95 -43.33
CA LEU A 56 -2.40 -25.71 -42.87
C LEU A 56 -2.58 -26.22 -41.44
N ASP A 57 -3.16 -25.38 -40.58
CA ASP A 57 -3.55 -25.78 -39.24
C ASP A 57 -4.78 -26.72 -39.29
N ALA A 58 -4.49 -28.01 -39.44
CA ALA A 58 -5.50 -29.07 -39.51
C ALA A 58 -6.38 -29.12 -38.25
N ASP A 59 -5.82 -28.75 -37.09
CA ASP A 59 -6.53 -28.77 -35.81
C ASP A 59 -7.50 -27.59 -35.71
N ALA A 60 -7.11 -26.39 -36.17
CA ALA A 60 -8.01 -25.25 -36.27
C ALA A 60 -9.18 -25.53 -37.24
N ILE A 61 -8.91 -26.12 -38.41
CA ILE A 61 -9.95 -26.51 -39.39
C ILE A 61 -10.92 -27.52 -38.77
N ARG A 62 -10.40 -28.57 -38.11
CA ARG A 62 -11.23 -29.58 -37.45
C ARG A 62 -12.11 -28.96 -36.37
N THR A 63 -11.52 -28.12 -35.52
CA THR A 63 -12.21 -27.38 -34.45
C THR A 63 -13.30 -26.49 -35.04
N ALA A 64 -13.03 -25.76 -36.12
CA ALA A 64 -14.03 -24.92 -36.77
C ALA A 64 -15.25 -25.70 -37.26
N PHE A 65 -15.06 -26.88 -37.87
CA PHE A 65 -16.17 -27.75 -38.26
C PHE A 65 -16.91 -28.38 -37.08
N GLU A 66 -16.24 -28.63 -35.96
CA GLU A 66 -16.88 -29.10 -34.73
C GLU A 66 -17.73 -28.00 -34.10
N THR A 67 -17.19 -26.78 -33.97
CA THR A 67 -17.92 -25.60 -33.49
C THR A 67 -19.12 -25.26 -34.37
N MET A 68 -19.02 -25.43 -35.70
CA MET A 68 -20.12 -25.19 -36.63
C MET A 68 -21.35 -26.10 -36.41
N ARG A 69 -21.19 -27.23 -35.68
CA ARG A 69 -22.30 -28.11 -35.28
C ARG A 69 -23.13 -27.54 -34.13
N ASP A 70 -22.56 -26.63 -33.35
CA ASP A 70 -23.34 -25.87 -32.38
C ASP A 70 -24.07 -24.73 -33.11
N PRO A 71 -25.41 -24.78 -33.18
CA PRO A 71 -26.21 -23.79 -33.90
C PRO A 71 -26.11 -22.40 -33.27
N VAL A 72 -25.88 -22.30 -31.96
CA VAL A 72 -25.70 -21.02 -31.26
C VAL A 72 -24.37 -20.39 -31.64
N ALA A 73 -23.28 -21.18 -31.55
CA ALA A 73 -21.95 -20.73 -31.97
C ALA A 73 -21.90 -20.39 -33.45
N ARG A 74 -22.50 -21.23 -34.30
CA ARG A 74 -22.64 -20.97 -35.73
C ARG A 74 -23.31 -19.63 -35.98
N LEU A 75 -24.47 -19.38 -35.35
CA LEU A 75 -25.19 -18.11 -35.51
C LEU A 75 -24.32 -16.93 -35.07
N ALA A 76 -23.67 -17.01 -33.90
CA ALA A 76 -22.82 -15.93 -33.40
C ALA A 76 -21.67 -15.61 -34.38
N HIS A 77 -20.95 -16.63 -34.85
CA HIS A 77 -19.92 -16.45 -35.86
C HIS A 77 -20.46 -15.89 -37.18
N GLU A 78 -21.68 -16.26 -37.56
CA GLU A 78 -22.33 -15.80 -38.79
C GLU A 78 -22.58 -14.29 -38.74
N LEU A 79 -23.17 -13.81 -37.64
CA LEU A 79 -23.44 -12.39 -37.43
C LEU A 79 -22.15 -11.58 -37.37
N LEU A 80 -21.16 -12.08 -36.62
CA LEU A 80 -19.85 -11.44 -36.49
C LEU A 80 -19.12 -11.38 -37.83
N TRP A 81 -19.17 -12.44 -38.65
CA TRP A 81 -18.52 -12.44 -39.94
C TRP A 81 -19.28 -11.60 -40.97
N ARG A 82 -20.62 -11.69 -41.01
CA ARG A 82 -21.45 -11.04 -42.02
C ARG A 82 -21.44 -9.51 -41.94
N TRP A 83 -21.39 -8.97 -40.73
CA TRP A 83 -21.52 -7.53 -40.46
C TRP A 83 -20.27 -6.87 -39.92
N ALA A 84 -19.19 -7.62 -39.74
CA ALA A 84 -17.90 -7.04 -39.41
C ALA A 84 -17.53 -5.93 -40.41
N PRO A 85 -17.33 -4.69 -39.93
CA PRO A 85 -16.73 -3.63 -40.73
C PRO A 85 -15.33 -4.09 -41.15
N ASP A 86 -14.96 -3.81 -42.39
CA ASP A 86 -13.63 -4.18 -42.90
C ASP A 86 -12.53 -3.45 -42.12
N GLU A 87 -12.81 -2.21 -41.67
CA GLU A 87 -11.95 -1.42 -40.79
C GLU A 87 -11.73 -2.12 -39.44
N HIS A 88 -12.76 -2.78 -38.87
CA HIS A 88 -12.61 -3.53 -37.61
C HIS A 88 -11.68 -4.73 -37.82
N ARG A 89 -11.81 -5.42 -38.96
CA ARG A 89 -10.94 -6.57 -39.27
C ARG A 89 -9.50 -6.14 -39.46
N GLU A 90 -9.29 -5.04 -40.18
CA GLU A 90 -7.96 -4.46 -40.40
C GLU A 90 -7.32 -4.06 -39.08
N VAL A 91 -8.03 -3.31 -38.23
CA VAL A 91 -7.46 -2.80 -36.98
C VAL A 91 -7.21 -3.91 -35.96
N VAL A 92 -8.12 -4.87 -35.81
CA VAL A 92 -7.91 -6.06 -34.95
C VAL A 92 -6.74 -6.90 -35.46
N ALA A 93 -6.60 -7.08 -36.78
CA ALA A 93 -5.48 -7.83 -37.34
C ALA A 93 -4.13 -7.11 -37.15
N ALA A 94 -4.12 -5.78 -37.24
CA ALA A 94 -2.94 -4.97 -36.98
C ALA A 94 -2.52 -5.03 -35.49
N GLU A 95 -3.46 -4.81 -34.57
CA GLU A 95 -3.20 -4.82 -33.12
C GLU A 95 -2.82 -6.22 -32.61
N SER A 96 -3.38 -7.28 -33.20
CA SER A 96 -3.01 -8.67 -32.88
C SER A 96 -1.58 -9.06 -33.29
N GLN A 97 -0.96 -8.34 -34.23
CA GLN A 97 0.44 -8.58 -34.62
C GLN A 97 1.43 -7.87 -33.69
N GLY A 98 1.02 -6.74 -33.11
CA GLY A 98 1.87 -5.89 -32.29
C GLY A 98 3.09 -5.31 -33.03
N PRO A 99 3.90 -4.45 -32.37
CA PRO A 99 3.59 -3.79 -31.10
C PRO A 99 2.47 -2.75 -31.27
N PHE A 100 1.74 -2.44 -30.19
CA PHE A 100 0.70 -1.40 -30.12
C PHE A 100 1.29 -0.02 -30.41
N LYS A 101 1.54 0.27 -31.68
CA LYS A 101 2.15 1.54 -32.12
C LYS A 101 1.10 2.64 -32.09
N GLN A 102 1.52 3.82 -31.64
CA GLN A 102 0.74 5.04 -31.82
C GLN A 102 0.76 5.41 -33.31
N GLU A 103 -0.28 4.98 -34.02
CA GLU A 103 -0.49 5.30 -35.43
C GLU A 103 -1.86 5.96 -35.57
N PRO A 104 -1.93 7.27 -35.90
CA PRO A 104 -3.21 7.99 -36.00
C PRO A 104 -4.23 7.34 -36.96
N ARG A 105 -3.72 6.58 -37.94
CA ARG A 105 -4.55 5.77 -38.84
C ARG A 105 -5.31 4.68 -38.08
N LEU A 106 -4.66 3.97 -37.15
CA LEU A 106 -5.30 2.91 -36.37
C LEU A 106 -6.39 3.47 -35.47
N ASP A 107 -6.17 4.65 -34.88
CA ASP A 107 -7.17 5.32 -34.02
C ASP A 107 -8.42 5.69 -34.84
N SER A 108 -8.21 6.18 -36.05
CA SER A 108 -9.29 6.48 -36.99
C SER A 108 -10.05 5.21 -37.39
N LEU A 109 -9.34 4.11 -37.68
CA LEU A 109 -9.97 2.82 -38.02
C LEU A 109 -10.76 2.25 -36.84
N TRP A 110 -10.23 2.34 -35.62
CA TRP A 110 -10.97 1.96 -34.41
C TRP A 110 -12.27 2.74 -34.28
N LYS A 111 -12.21 4.07 -34.34
CA LYS A 111 -13.41 4.92 -34.21
C LYS A 111 -14.46 4.60 -35.27
N ILE A 112 -14.05 4.56 -36.55
CA ILE A 112 -14.93 4.21 -37.67
C ILE A 112 -15.56 2.83 -37.47
N SER A 113 -14.77 1.86 -37.02
CA SER A 113 -15.25 0.49 -36.86
C SER A 113 -16.21 0.28 -35.69
N LEU A 114 -15.96 0.91 -34.54
CA LEU A 114 -16.88 0.86 -33.39
C LEU A 114 -18.19 1.59 -33.71
N ASP A 115 -18.12 2.70 -34.44
CA ASP A 115 -19.29 3.43 -34.95
C ASP A 115 -20.10 2.59 -35.93
N ALA A 116 -19.45 1.89 -36.85
CA ALA A 116 -20.12 1.00 -37.78
C ALA A 116 -20.79 -0.18 -37.05
N TRP A 117 -20.17 -0.72 -35.99
CA TRP A 117 -20.81 -1.72 -35.13
C TRP A 117 -22.04 -1.17 -34.40
N ALA A 118 -21.96 0.05 -33.86
CA ALA A 118 -23.10 0.71 -33.23
C ALA A 118 -24.28 0.85 -34.22
N ASP A 119 -24.00 1.22 -35.47
CA ASP A 119 -25.02 1.30 -36.53
C ASP A 119 -25.64 -0.08 -36.84
N VAL A 120 -24.83 -1.15 -36.88
CA VAL A 120 -25.34 -2.53 -37.04
C VAL A 120 -26.28 -2.91 -35.90
N PHE A 121 -25.95 -2.55 -34.66
CA PHE A 121 -26.75 -2.85 -33.47
C PHE A 121 -28.05 -2.04 -33.40
N ALA A 122 -28.01 -0.78 -33.87
CA ALA A 122 -29.17 0.10 -33.96
C ALA A 122 -30.13 -0.31 -35.10
N ASN A 123 -29.61 -0.85 -36.21
CA ASN A 123 -30.41 -1.21 -37.37
C ASN A 123 -31.33 -2.43 -37.12
N PRO A 124 -32.68 -2.26 -37.20
CA PRO A 124 -33.62 -3.37 -37.02
C PRO A 124 -33.50 -4.48 -38.08
N GLU A 125 -33.01 -4.17 -39.28
CA GLU A 125 -32.87 -5.13 -40.38
C GLU A 125 -31.79 -6.16 -40.10
N SER A 126 -30.69 -5.78 -39.44
CA SER A 126 -29.66 -6.71 -38.97
C SER A 126 -30.31 -7.81 -38.12
N TRP A 127 -31.10 -7.41 -37.12
CA TRP A 127 -31.77 -8.36 -36.24
C TRP A 127 -32.93 -9.11 -36.91
N ALA A 128 -33.53 -8.56 -37.96
CA ALA A 128 -34.53 -9.27 -38.77
C ALA A 128 -33.88 -10.43 -39.53
N PHE A 129 -32.70 -10.21 -40.12
CA PHE A 129 -31.92 -11.26 -40.74
C PHE A 129 -31.56 -12.36 -39.74
N ALA A 130 -31.08 -12.01 -38.53
CA ALA A 130 -30.76 -13.00 -37.50
C ALA A 130 -31.97 -13.87 -37.12
N ARG A 131 -33.17 -13.28 -37.00
CA ARG A 131 -34.41 -14.01 -36.74
C ARG A 131 -34.77 -14.96 -37.87
N GLU A 132 -34.61 -14.52 -39.12
CA GLU A 132 -34.87 -15.36 -40.27
C GLU A 132 -33.87 -16.52 -40.34
N ARG A 133 -32.61 -16.25 -40.01
CA ARG A 133 -31.58 -17.27 -39.97
C ARG A 133 -31.85 -18.34 -38.92
N VAL A 134 -32.33 -17.96 -37.75
CA VAL A 134 -32.79 -18.92 -36.72
C VAL A 134 -33.86 -19.87 -37.27
N LYS A 135 -34.84 -19.38 -38.03
CA LYS A 135 -35.86 -20.24 -38.67
C LYS A 135 -35.26 -21.16 -39.72
N GLN A 136 -34.29 -20.68 -40.51
CA GLN A 136 -33.66 -21.47 -41.56
C GLN A 136 -32.75 -22.57 -41.01
N ILE A 137 -32.09 -22.33 -39.88
CA ILE A 137 -31.29 -23.36 -39.20
C ILE A 137 -32.20 -24.44 -38.58
N ASP A 138 -33.41 -24.04 -38.13
CA ASP A 138 -34.45 -24.93 -37.60
C ASP A 138 -33.96 -25.87 -36.48
N ASP A 139 -33.09 -25.36 -35.60
CA ASP A 139 -32.63 -26.10 -34.41
C ASP A 139 -33.43 -25.66 -33.16
N PRO A 140 -34.00 -26.60 -32.38
CA PRO A 140 -34.79 -26.29 -31.18
C PRO A 140 -34.08 -25.43 -30.12
N ARG A 141 -32.74 -25.39 -30.12
CA ARG A 141 -31.93 -24.57 -29.21
C ARG A 141 -31.86 -23.10 -29.64
N LEU A 142 -32.12 -22.81 -30.92
CA LEU A 142 -32.18 -21.46 -31.45
C LEU A 142 -33.62 -20.94 -31.41
N THR A 143 -33.83 -19.89 -30.62
CA THR A 143 -35.14 -19.24 -30.51
C THR A 143 -35.02 -17.75 -30.82
N THR A 144 -36.16 -17.09 -31.05
CA THR A 144 -36.20 -15.62 -31.12
C THR A 144 -35.65 -14.97 -29.84
N GLY A 145 -35.81 -15.63 -28.69
CA GLY A 145 -35.20 -15.22 -27.42
C GLY A 145 -33.66 -15.28 -27.44
N THR A 146 -33.06 -16.21 -28.20
CA THR A 146 -31.60 -16.26 -28.42
C THR A 146 -31.14 -15.03 -29.19
N VAL A 147 -31.86 -14.60 -30.23
CA VAL A 147 -31.54 -13.38 -30.99
C VAL A 147 -31.63 -12.13 -30.10
N ARG A 148 -32.64 -12.05 -29.22
CA ARG A 148 -32.74 -10.94 -28.27
C ARG A 148 -31.52 -10.89 -27.34
N ARG A 149 -31.14 -12.01 -26.73
CA ARG A 149 -29.94 -12.08 -25.88
C ARG A 149 -28.66 -11.75 -26.64
N LEU A 150 -28.52 -12.21 -27.89
CA LEU A 150 -27.41 -11.83 -28.75
C LEU A 150 -27.36 -10.31 -28.94
N ARG A 151 -28.50 -9.67 -29.25
CA ARG A 151 -28.60 -8.21 -29.37
C ARG A 151 -28.19 -7.48 -28.10
N ASP A 152 -28.62 -7.98 -26.95
CA ASP A 152 -28.32 -7.35 -25.66
C ASP A 152 -26.84 -7.53 -25.26
N ARG A 153 -26.18 -8.62 -25.68
CA ARG A 153 -24.83 -8.99 -25.23
C ARG A 153 -23.71 -8.65 -26.22
N LEU A 154 -23.98 -8.64 -27.52
CA LEU A 154 -22.97 -8.37 -28.56
C LEU A 154 -22.24 -7.02 -28.38
N PRO A 155 -22.89 -5.91 -28.00
CA PRO A 155 -22.17 -4.65 -27.78
C PRO A 155 -21.06 -4.76 -26.73
N TYR A 156 -21.33 -5.44 -25.60
CA TYR A 156 -20.32 -5.70 -24.57
C TYR A 156 -19.15 -6.51 -25.13
N HIS A 157 -19.44 -7.53 -25.93
CA HIS A 157 -18.42 -8.40 -26.50
C HIS A 157 -17.54 -7.72 -27.55
N ILE A 158 -18.09 -6.76 -28.31
CA ILE A 158 -17.28 -5.92 -29.21
C ILE A 158 -16.40 -4.97 -28.40
N ALA A 159 -16.95 -4.29 -27.39
CA ALA A 159 -16.16 -3.44 -26.50
C ALA A 159 -15.04 -4.21 -25.78
N ALA A 160 -15.31 -5.46 -25.37
CA ALA A 160 -14.33 -6.33 -24.70
C ALA A 160 -13.09 -6.62 -25.56
N VAL A 161 -13.22 -6.68 -26.89
CA VAL A 161 -12.06 -6.86 -27.79
C VAL A 161 -11.08 -5.71 -27.64
N THR A 162 -11.57 -4.46 -27.70
CA THR A 162 -10.74 -3.27 -27.54
C THR A 162 -10.20 -3.15 -26.11
N ALA A 163 -11.00 -3.48 -25.09
CA ALA A 163 -10.57 -3.50 -23.70
C ALA A 163 -9.43 -4.51 -23.45
N GLU A 164 -9.48 -5.71 -24.06
CA GLU A 164 -8.40 -6.69 -23.98
C GLU A 164 -7.11 -6.20 -24.64
N PHE A 165 -7.21 -5.46 -25.75
CA PHE A 165 -6.05 -4.80 -26.33
C PHE A 165 -5.51 -3.69 -25.43
N ALA A 166 -6.38 -2.92 -24.76
CA ALA A 166 -5.97 -1.91 -23.79
C ALA A 166 -5.18 -2.53 -22.61
N VAL A 167 -5.63 -3.69 -22.09
CA VAL A 167 -4.88 -4.45 -21.06
C VAL A 167 -3.48 -4.84 -21.55
N ARG A 168 -3.35 -5.32 -22.78
CA ARG A 168 -2.05 -5.69 -23.36
C ARG A 168 -1.17 -4.46 -23.58
N ALA A 169 -1.75 -3.37 -24.06
CA ALA A 169 -1.06 -2.10 -24.28
C ALA A 169 -0.55 -1.49 -22.97
N ALA A 170 -1.32 -1.60 -21.87
CA ALA A 170 -0.92 -1.09 -20.55
C ALA A 170 0.38 -1.73 -20.02
N SER A 171 0.70 -2.95 -20.47
CA SER A 171 1.98 -3.61 -20.14
C SER A 171 3.19 -2.98 -20.86
N LEU A 172 2.96 -2.20 -21.92
CA LEU A 172 4.00 -1.50 -22.68
C LEU A 172 4.10 -0.01 -22.33
N GLY A 173 3.00 0.60 -21.89
CA GLY A 173 2.94 2.01 -21.48
C GLY A 173 1.50 2.46 -21.24
N VAL A 174 1.32 3.44 -20.36
CA VAL A 174 -0.01 3.97 -19.99
C VAL A 174 -0.64 4.68 -21.19
N GLU A 175 0.15 5.41 -21.97
CA GLU A 175 -0.30 6.20 -23.11
C GLU A 175 -0.94 5.34 -24.22
N ALA A 176 -0.48 4.10 -24.39
CA ALA A 176 -1.03 3.20 -25.40
C ALA A 176 -2.38 2.60 -24.97
N ALA A 177 -2.56 2.37 -23.66
CA ALA A 177 -3.82 1.94 -23.09
C ALA A 177 -4.84 3.08 -23.05
N ASP A 178 -4.43 4.26 -22.59
CA ASP A 178 -5.27 5.48 -22.52
C ASP A 178 -5.88 5.78 -23.89
N ARG A 179 -5.11 5.67 -24.97
CA ARG A 179 -5.59 5.83 -26.36
C ARG A 179 -6.74 4.88 -26.70
N LEU A 180 -6.64 3.61 -26.32
CA LEU A 180 -7.66 2.60 -26.63
C LEU A 180 -8.91 2.75 -25.74
N VAL A 181 -8.73 3.24 -24.51
CA VAL A 181 -9.83 3.60 -23.60
C VAL A 181 -10.57 4.82 -24.14
N GLU A 182 -9.84 5.87 -24.56
CA GLU A 182 -10.43 7.08 -25.17
C GLU A 182 -11.24 6.72 -26.43
N VAL A 183 -10.73 5.83 -27.28
CA VAL A 183 -11.47 5.28 -28.43
C VAL A 183 -12.78 4.59 -28.05
N LEU A 184 -12.81 3.86 -26.92
CA LEU A 184 -14.01 3.21 -26.42
C LEU A 184 -15.01 4.23 -25.86
N ASP A 185 -14.53 5.17 -25.05
CA ASP A 185 -15.34 6.23 -24.43
C ASP A 185 -15.97 7.15 -25.49
N ASP A 186 -15.26 7.42 -26.59
CA ASP A 186 -15.74 8.23 -27.71
C ASP A 186 -16.70 7.48 -28.66
N SER A 187 -16.86 6.17 -28.48
CA SER A 187 -17.63 5.34 -29.42
C SER A 187 -19.14 5.50 -29.24
N ARG A 188 -19.93 5.18 -30.28
CA ARG A 188 -21.40 5.13 -30.16
C ARG A 188 -21.94 3.83 -29.57
N LEU A 189 -21.09 3.01 -28.95
CA LEU A 189 -21.56 1.82 -28.23
C LEU A 189 -22.30 2.24 -26.94
N PRO A 190 -23.18 1.39 -26.38
CA PRO A 190 -23.84 1.71 -25.12
C PRO A 190 -22.83 1.84 -23.97
N ASP A 191 -22.88 2.93 -23.21
CA ASP A 191 -21.97 3.20 -22.07
C ASP A 191 -21.88 2.01 -21.10
N GLU A 192 -23.03 1.41 -20.72
CA GLU A 192 -23.06 0.24 -19.82
C GLU A 192 -22.27 -0.95 -20.37
N ALA A 193 -22.22 -1.12 -21.69
CA ALA A 193 -21.46 -2.18 -22.35
C ALA A 193 -19.95 -1.89 -22.31
N VAL A 194 -19.56 -0.63 -22.51
CA VAL A 194 -18.16 -0.18 -22.42
C VAL A 194 -17.65 -0.30 -20.98
N ASP A 195 -18.37 0.26 -20.01
CA ASP A 195 -18.05 0.19 -18.59
C ASP A 195 -17.90 -1.25 -18.12
N SER A 196 -18.86 -2.11 -18.47
CA SER A 196 -18.82 -3.53 -18.11
C SER A 196 -17.62 -4.23 -18.73
N ALA A 197 -17.27 -3.91 -19.98
CA ALA A 197 -16.14 -4.51 -20.68
C ALA A 197 -14.80 -4.12 -20.03
N LEU A 198 -14.61 -2.84 -19.70
CA LEU A 198 -13.42 -2.35 -18.99
C LEU A 198 -13.29 -2.98 -17.60
N ARG A 199 -14.40 -3.05 -16.84
CA ARG A 199 -14.46 -3.70 -15.51
C ARG A 199 -14.10 -5.18 -15.58
N ASP A 200 -14.67 -5.91 -16.53
CA ASP A 200 -14.39 -7.34 -16.69
C ASP A 200 -12.95 -7.60 -17.16
N ALA A 201 -12.39 -6.72 -18.01
CA ALA A 201 -11.02 -6.80 -18.50
C ALA A 201 -9.97 -6.68 -17.38
N VAL A 202 -10.24 -5.91 -16.32
CA VAL A 202 -9.30 -5.74 -15.19
C VAL A 202 -9.45 -6.80 -14.08
N ARG A 203 -10.47 -7.66 -14.10
CA ARG A 203 -10.69 -8.70 -13.06
C ARG A 203 -9.49 -9.63 -12.82
N PRO A 204 -8.69 -10.04 -13.82
CA PRO A 204 -7.48 -10.82 -13.58
C PRO A 204 -6.46 -10.05 -12.71
N ALA A 205 -6.26 -8.76 -12.99
CA ALA A 205 -5.37 -7.88 -12.22
C ALA A 205 -5.88 -7.67 -10.79
N GLU A 206 -7.18 -7.44 -10.61
CA GLU A 206 -7.84 -7.36 -9.30
C GLU A 206 -7.59 -8.63 -8.46
N ARG A 207 -7.85 -9.81 -9.05
CA ARG A 207 -7.65 -11.10 -8.38
C ARG A 207 -6.19 -11.31 -7.98
N GLN A 208 -5.25 -10.93 -8.84
CA GLN A 208 -3.82 -11.02 -8.54
C GLN A 208 -3.42 -10.15 -7.34
N ILE A 209 -3.89 -8.90 -7.27
CA ILE A 209 -3.62 -8.00 -6.14
C ILE A 209 -4.24 -8.56 -4.86
N SER A 210 -5.52 -8.93 -4.91
CA SER A 210 -6.25 -9.46 -3.76
C SER A 210 -5.58 -10.72 -3.20
N GLN A 211 -5.21 -11.65 -4.08
CA GLN A 211 -4.51 -12.89 -3.69
C GLN A 211 -3.12 -12.60 -3.11
N ALA A 212 -2.38 -11.65 -3.68
CA ALA A 212 -1.07 -11.25 -3.16
C ALA A 212 -1.19 -10.63 -1.75
N CYS A 213 -2.19 -9.76 -1.53
CA CYS A 213 -2.45 -9.15 -0.23
C CYS A 213 -2.83 -10.21 0.83
N GLU A 214 -3.74 -11.14 0.50
CA GLU A 214 -4.17 -12.17 1.44
C GLU A 214 -3.03 -13.15 1.75
N THR A 215 -2.25 -13.56 0.74
CA THR A 215 -1.06 -14.40 0.94
C THR A 215 -0.05 -13.73 1.87
N THR A 216 0.21 -12.43 1.69
CA THR A 216 1.10 -11.65 2.55
C THR A 216 0.59 -11.62 3.98
N LYS A 217 -0.69 -11.33 4.17
CA LYS A 217 -1.34 -11.31 5.49
C LYS A 217 -1.21 -12.67 6.19
N ASP A 218 -1.54 -13.77 5.52
CA ASP A 218 -1.51 -15.11 6.10
C ASP A 218 -0.09 -15.52 6.51
N VAL A 219 0.91 -15.25 5.65
CA VAL A 219 2.31 -15.60 5.93
C VAL A 219 2.87 -14.79 7.09
N VAL A 220 2.57 -13.48 7.15
CA VAL A 220 3.06 -12.60 8.22
C VAL A 220 2.37 -12.88 9.55
N GLN A 221 1.09 -13.25 9.53
CA GLN A 221 0.39 -13.69 10.74
C GLN A 221 0.96 -15.00 11.30
N ALA A 222 1.40 -15.91 10.43
CA ALA A 222 2.04 -17.15 10.84
C ALA A 222 3.48 -16.92 11.34
N ASP A 223 4.20 -15.97 10.75
CA ASP A 223 5.61 -15.70 11.00
C ASP A 223 5.95 -14.23 10.75
N GLU A 224 5.87 -13.42 11.81
CA GLU A 224 6.14 -11.97 11.75
C GLU A 224 7.58 -11.67 11.27
N SER A 225 8.54 -12.60 11.40
CA SER A 225 9.92 -12.39 10.95
C SER A 225 10.06 -12.28 9.42
N LYS A 226 9.04 -12.70 8.66
CA LYS A 226 9.00 -12.61 7.20
C LYS A 226 8.38 -11.33 6.67
N ALA A 227 7.95 -10.41 7.55
CA ALA A 227 7.18 -9.23 7.18
C ALA A 227 7.82 -8.37 6.08
N VAL A 228 9.11 -8.05 6.21
CA VAL A 228 9.82 -7.21 5.23
C VAL A 228 9.88 -7.88 3.86
N ALA A 229 10.29 -9.16 3.81
CA ALA A 229 10.39 -9.91 2.56
C ALA A 229 9.03 -10.07 1.86
N MET A 230 7.96 -10.27 2.64
CA MET A 230 6.60 -10.37 2.10
C MET A 230 6.07 -9.02 1.59
N ALA A 231 6.37 -7.91 2.28
CA ALA A 231 6.02 -6.58 1.81
C ALA A 231 6.72 -6.24 0.48
N ASP A 232 8.02 -6.49 0.37
CA ASP A 232 8.77 -6.25 -0.87
C ASP A 232 8.25 -7.13 -2.03
N SER A 233 7.92 -8.40 -1.75
CA SER A 233 7.31 -9.28 -2.74
C SER A 233 5.92 -8.81 -3.17
N LEU A 234 5.10 -8.32 -2.23
CA LEU A 234 3.78 -7.77 -2.52
C LEU A 234 3.89 -6.54 -3.43
N LEU A 235 4.74 -5.58 -3.09
CA LEU A 235 4.94 -4.36 -3.87
C LEU A 235 5.38 -4.68 -5.30
N ALA A 236 6.31 -5.63 -5.48
CA ALA A 236 6.75 -6.07 -6.79
C ALA A 236 5.62 -6.73 -7.61
N LYS A 237 4.78 -7.56 -6.97
CA LYS A 237 3.66 -8.27 -7.62
C LYS A 237 2.46 -7.37 -7.91
N ALA A 238 2.24 -6.33 -7.12
CA ALA A 238 1.10 -5.43 -7.23
C ALA A 238 1.30 -4.32 -8.27
N HIS A 239 2.55 -3.95 -8.56
CA HIS A 239 2.86 -2.81 -9.43
C HIS A 239 2.23 -2.92 -10.83
N ALA A 240 2.54 -3.96 -11.60
CA ALA A 240 2.03 -4.10 -12.96
C ALA A 240 0.48 -4.23 -13.02
N PRO A 241 -0.18 -5.05 -12.18
CA PRO A 241 -1.63 -5.09 -12.10
C PRO A 241 -2.28 -3.72 -11.80
N LEU A 242 -1.72 -2.94 -10.87
CA LEU A 242 -2.25 -1.62 -10.53
C LEU A 242 -2.11 -0.64 -11.70
N VAL A 243 -1.01 -0.71 -12.47
CA VAL A 243 -0.83 0.10 -13.68
C VAL A 243 -1.93 -0.20 -14.70
N VAL A 244 -2.24 -1.48 -14.93
CA VAL A 244 -3.33 -1.89 -15.83
C VAL A 244 -4.68 -1.35 -15.36
N ILE A 245 -5.01 -1.54 -14.08
CA ILE A 245 -6.28 -1.06 -13.51
C ILE A 245 -6.39 0.46 -13.62
N ASN A 246 -5.33 1.19 -13.27
CA ASN A 246 -5.29 2.64 -13.33
C ASN A 246 -5.41 3.18 -14.77
N ALA A 247 -4.80 2.51 -15.74
CA ALA A 247 -4.89 2.91 -17.15
C ALA A 247 -6.31 2.69 -17.72
N LEU A 248 -6.98 1.61 -17.32
CA LEU A 248 -8.30 1.28 -17.87
C LEU A 248 -9.47 1.98 -17.17
N LEU A 249 -9.40 2.16 -15.85
CA LEU A 249 -10.50 2.72 -15.06
C LEU A 249 -10.21 4.15 -14.58
N GLY A 250 -8.96 4.59 -14.65
CA GLY A 250 -8.53 5.85 -14.08
C GLY A 250 -8.17 5.76 -12.60
N LYS A 251 -7.42 6.76 -12.15
CA LYS A 251 -6.86 6.85 -10.78
C LYS A 251 -7.90 7.10 -9.68
N ASP A 252 -9.01 7.72 -10.04
CA ASP A 252 -10.06 8.17 -9.12
C ASP A 252 -11.24 7.18 -9.06
N ASP A 253 -11.18 6.09 -9.84
CA ASP A 253 -12.18 5.03 -9.81
C ASP A 253 -12.21 4.28 -8.46
N GLU A 254 -13.43 3.91 -8.02
CA GLU A 254 -13.65 3.26 -6.73
C GLU A 254 -12.85 1.94 -6.58
N LEU A 255 -12.72 1.15 -7.64
CA LEU A 255 -11.96 -0.11 -7.61
C LEU A 255 -10.46 0.16 -7.58
N THR A 256 -9.97 1.13 -8.38
CA THR A 256 -8.56 1.55 -8.36
C THR A 256 -8.14 2.03 -6.97
N VAL A 257 -8.97 2.86 -6.36
CA VAL A 257 -8.78 3.37 -4.99
C VAL A 257 -8.77 2.22 -3.99
N ALA A 258 -9.78 1.35 -4.01
CA ALA A 258 -9.91 0.24 -3.08
C ALA A 258 -8.71 -0.72 -3.13
N LEU A 259 -8.24 -1.09 -4.33
CA LEU A 259 -7.10 -1.99 -4.51
C LEU A 259 -5.77 -1.33 -4.10
N SER A 260 -5.60 -0.04 -4.38
CA SER A 260 -4.41 0.71 -3.95
C SER A 260 -4.34 0.78 -2.42
N ASP A 261 -5.46 1.06 -1.75
CA ASP A 261 -5.54 1.05 -0.29
C ASP A 261 -5.38 -0.35 0.32
N GLN A 262 -5.86 -1.40 -0.35
CA GLN A 262 -5.65 -2.77 0.10
C GLN A 262 -4.15 -3.12 0.15
N VAL A 263 -3.39 -2.73 -0.88
CA VAL A 263 -1.93 -2.88 -0.92
C VAL A 263 -1.29 -2.04 0.19
N ALA A 264 -1.69 -0.78 0.34
CA ALA A 264 -1.16 0.11 1.38
C ALA A 264 -1.37 -0.47 2.79
N LEU A 265 -2.57 -0.97 3.09
CA LEU A 265 -2.90 -1.59 4.38
C LEU A 265 -2.10 -2.87 4.63
N ALA A 266 -1.94 -3.72 3.61
CA ALA A 266 -1.13 -4.94 3.73
C ALA A 266 0.34 -4.61 4.04
N VAL A 267 0.93 -3.63 3.35
CA VAL A 267 2.31 -3.18 3.60
C VAL A 267 2.44 -2.50 4.98
N ASN A 268 1.47 -1.69 5.38
CA ASN A 268 1.40 -1.11 6.73
C ASN A 268 1.41 -2.20 7.81
N ASN A 269 0.63 -3.27 7.63
CA ASN A 269 0.60 -4.38 8.58
C ASN A 269 1.93 -5.12 8.66
N CYS A 270 2.63 -5.28 7.52
CA CYS A 270 4.00 -5.81 7.53
C CYS A 270 4.96 -4.91 8.31
N ALA A 271 4.86 -3.59 8.15
CA ALA A 271 5.71 -2.65 8.89
C ALA A 271 5.51 -2.76 10.42
N ILE A 272 4.26 -2.86 10.86
CA ILE A 272 3.93 -3.05 12.29
C ILE A 272 4.45 -4.40 12.80
N ALA A 273 4.33 -5.46 12.00
CA ALA A 273 4.84 -6.78 12.36
C ALA A 273 6.37 -6.78 12.50
N ASP A 274 7.07 -6.12 11.57
CA ASP A 274 8.53 -5.96 11.64
C ASP A 274 8.97 -5.18 12.89
N ASP A 275 8.33 -4.06 13.24
CA ASP A 275 8.67 -3.27 14.46
C ASP A 275 8.48 -4.08 15.76
N ARG A 276 7.59 -5.08 15.78
CA ARG A 276 7.38 -5.94 16.95
C ARG A 276 8.50 -6.97 17.13
N VAL A 277 8.99 -7.55 16.04
CA VAL A 277 10.00 -8.61 16.06
C VAL A 277 11.41 -8.01 16.09
N THR A 278 11.62 -7.00 15.26
CA THR A 278 12.93 -6.43 15.00
C THR A 278 13.13 -5.18 15.84
N ASP A 279 14.26 -5.10 16.56
CA ASP A 279 14.66 -3.87 17.25
C ASP A 279 15.25 -2.83 16.27
N ASN A 280 14.84 -2.83 14.99
CA ASN A 280 15.33 -1.93 13.95
C ASN A 280 14.16 -1.20 13.25
N PRO A 281 13.87 0.05 13.62
CA PRO A 281 12.72 0.78 13.08
C PRO A 281 12.92 1.24 11.63
N ALA A 282 14.13 1.15 11.08
CA ALA A 282 14.44 1.68 9.74
C ALA A 282 13.65 0.98 8.62
N GLU A 283 13.50 -0.35 8.70
CA GLU A 283 12.74 -1.11 7.70
C GLU A 283 11.24 -0.85 7.84
N ALA A 284 10.70 -0.88 9.07
CA ALA A 284 9.31 -0.51 9.32
C ALA A 284 8.96 0.91 8.81
N VAL A 285 9.84 1.90 9.03
CA VAL A 285 9.64 3.25 8.49
C VAL A 285 9.67 3.27 6.97
N ARG A 286 10.64 2.59 6.33
CA ARG A 286 10.70 2.47 4.86
C ARG A 286 9.39 1.88 4.30
N LEU A 287 8.90 0.81 4.90
CA LEU A 287 7.67 0.15 4.47
C LEU A 287 6.44 1.06 4.62
N LEU A 288 6.35 1.84 5.71
CA LEU A 288 5.25 2.81 5.88
C LEU A 288 5.29 3.95 4.87
N GLU A 289 6.49 4.46 4.55
CA GLU A 289 6.67 5.47 3.50
C GLU A 289 6.28 4.92 2.12
N GLN A 290 6.61 3.66 1.83
CA GLN A 290 6.16 2.98 0.62
C GLN A 290 4.64 2.79 0.62
N ALA A 291 4.05 2.35 1.73
CA ALA A 291 2.59 2.19 1.87
C ALA A 291 1.85 3.51 1.62
N GLN A 292 2.39 4.64 2.09
CA GLN A 292 1.82 5.97 1.88
C GLN A 292 1.71 6.32 0.38
N GLY A 293 2.64 5.84 -0.46
CA GLY A 293 2.59 6.01 -1.92
C GLY A 293 1.39 5.33 -2.59
N TYR A 294 0.82 4.30 -1.96
CA TYR A 294 -0.35 3.56 -2.46
C TYR A 294 -1.67 3.99 -1.81
N ALA A 295 -1.63 4.57 -0.60
CA ALA A 295 -2.84 5.00 0.09
C ALA A 295 -3.59 6.09 -0.70
N ARG A 296 -4.92 5.97 -0.76
CA ARG A 296 -5.79 6.93 -1.46
C ARG A 296 -6.92 7.41 -0.56
N LEU A 297 -7.49 6.50 0.24
CA LEU A 297 -8.49 6.83 1.25
C LEU A 297 -7.87 7.54 2.44
N ARG A 298 -8.54 8.60 2.90
CA ARG A 298 -8.11 9.40 4.05
C ARG A 298 -7.90 8.56 5.31
N ALA A 299 -8.77 7.59 5.58
CA ALA A 299 -8.64 6.71 6.73
C ALA A 299 -7.35 5.87 6.69
N THR A 300 -6.95 5.39 5.52
CA THR A 300 -5.69 4.64 5.34
C THR A 300 -4.47 5.54 5.51
N ILE A 301 -4.52 6.74 4.92
CA ILE A 301 -3.45 7.74 5.04
C ILE A 301 -3.23 8.11 6.51
N ASP A 302 -4.32 8.41 7.23
CA ASP A 302 -4.28 8.79 8.64
C ASP A 302 -3.71 7.65 9.50
N LEU A 303 -4.12 6.40 9.24
CA LEU A 303 -3.60 5.22 9.94
C LEU A 303 -2.09 5.01 9.70
N ILE A 304 -1.64 5.12 8.45
CA ILE A 304 -0.21 4.96 8.10
C ILE A 304 0.61 6.06 8.78
N ASN A 305 0.12 7.30 8.75
CA ASN A 305 0.78 8.43 9.40
C ASN A 305 0.88 8.23 10.91
N GLU A 306 -0.20 7.79 11.56
CA GLU A 306 -0.20 7.49 12.99
C GLU A 306 0.83 6.40 13.36
N ASN A 307 0.88 5.30 12.59
CA ASN A 307 1.86 4.24 12.84
C ASN A 307 3.30 4.72 12.64
N LEU A 308 3.54 5.52 11.60
CA LEU A 308 4.85 6.10 11.30
C LEU A 308 5.31 7.05 12.42
N GLU A 309 4.40 7.84 12.98
CA GLU A 309 4.69 8.67 14.15
C GLU A 309 5.00 7.85 15.40
N VAL A 310 4.21 6.81 15.65
CA VAL A 310 4.41 5.90 16.79
C VAL A 310 5.77 5.24 16.71
N ILE A 311 6.17 4.70 15.56
CA ILE A 311 7.46 4.02 15.36
C ILE A 311 8.62 4.99 15.46
N ARG A 312 8.55 6.17 14.83
CA ARG A 312 9.60 7.21 14.97
C ARG A 312 9.75 7.68 16.41
N LEU A 313 8.64 7.85 17.13
CA LEU A 313 8.68 8.19 18.55
C LEU A 313 9.26 7.05 19.40
N SER A 314 8.94 5.80 19.07
CA SER A 314 9.47 4.61 19.73
C SER A 314 10.99 4.58 19.61
N GLU A 315 11.54 4.83 18.42
CA GLU A 315 12.98 4.91 18.16
C GLU A 315 13.66 5.97 19.02
N LEU A 316 13.12 7.20 18.99
CA LEU A 316 13.68 8.34 19.74
C LEU A 316 13.66 8.08 21.26
N THR A 317 12.63 7.40 21.75
CA THR A 317 12.45 7.13 23.18
C THR A 317 13.13 5.84 23.64
N ARG A 318 13.52 4.93 22.76
CA ARG A 318 14.17 3.65 23.09
C ARG A 318 15.46 3.83 23.90
N GLU A 319 16.33 4.72 23.44
CA GLU A 319 17.57 5.08 24.16
C GLU A 319 17.31 5.75 25.51
N MET A 320 16.18 6.43 25.65
CA MET A 320 15.74 7.01 26.92
C MET A 320 15.23 5.92 27.87
N ARG A 321 14.43 4.97 27.39
CA ARG A 321 13.94 3.82 28.15
C ARG A 321 15.12 2.96 28.64
N ALA A 322 16.05 2.62 27.77
CA ALA A 322 17.28 1.90 28.15
C ALA A 322 18.15 2.66 29.19
N ASP A 323 18.11 4.00 29.22
CA ASP A 323 18.74 4.78 30.29
C ASP A 323 17.92 4.70 31.59
N CYS A 324 16.59 4.72 31.52
CA CYS A 324 15.71 4.53 32.67
C CYS A 324 15.87 3.16 33.32
N ASP A 325 15.92 2.07 32.54
CA ASP A 325 16.07 0.69 33.02
C ASP A 325 17.42 0.47 33.72
N ARG A 326 18.45 1.19 33.26
CA ARG A 326 19.77 1.26 33.92
C ARG A 326 19.81 2.18 35.14
N GLY A 327 18.69 2.77 35.54
CA GLY A 327 18.57 3.73 36.65
C GLY A 327 19.23 5.10 36.37
N LYS A 328 19.58 5.38 35.11
CA LYS A 328 20.21 6.63 34.61
C LYS A 328 19.15 7.67 34.20
N VAL A 329 18.10 7.81 35.00
CA VAL A 329 16.93 8.66 34.74
C VAL A 329 17.27 10.14 34.46
N ASN A 330 18.28 10.70 35.14
CA ASN A 330 18.75 12.06 34.85
C ASN A 330 19.36 12.20 33.44
N LYS A 331 19.94 11.13 32.89
CA LYS A 331 20.47 11.10 31.52
C LYS A 331 19.32 11.04 30.50
N ALA A 332 18.34 10.17 30.72
CA ALA A 332 17.11 10.11 29.91
C ALA A 332 16.39 11.47 29.86
N ALA A 333 16.22 12.14 31.00
CA ALA A 333 15.61 13.47 31.05
C ALA A 333 16.44 14.58 30.38
N ARG A 334 17.77 14.40 30.24
CA ARG A 334 18.60 15.31 29.43
C ARG A 334 18.43 15.03 27.94
N ARG A 335 18.35 13.75 27.53
CA ARG A 335 18.07 13.34 26.15
C ARG A 335 16.74 13.90 25.66
N ARG A 336 15.66 13.70 26.43
CA ARG A 336 14.34 14.26 26.14
C ARG A 336 14.39 15.78 25.89
N ARG A 337 15.04 16.53 26.78
CA ARG A 337 15.17 18.00 26.64
C ARG A 337 16.03 18.42 25.47
N ALA A 338 17.01 17.61 25.09
CA ALA A 338 17.82 17.89 23.90
C ALA A 338 16.99 17.65 22.64
N LEU A 339 16.25 16.55 22.57
CA LEU A 339 15.31 16.25 21.46
C LEU A 339 14.24 17.33 21.31
N LEU A 340 13.56 17.73 22.40
CA LEU A 340 12.54 18.79 22.35
C LEU A 340 13.06 20.16 21.89
N ARG A 341 14.38 20.40 21.88
CA ARG A 341 14.96 21.65 21.34
C ARG A 341 15.27 21.59 19.86
N VAL A 342 15.47 20.39 19.32
CA VAL A 342 15.94 20.18 17.95
C VAL A 342 14.80 19.73 17.05
N LEU A 343 13.84 18.98 17.60
CA LEU A 343 12.67 18.54 16.86
C LEU A 343 11.88 19.75 16.34
N PRO A 344 11.49 19.75 15.06
CA PRO A 344 10.59 20.75 14.51
C PRO A 344 9.25 20.72 15.25
N ASP A 345 8.53 21.84 15.24
CA ASP A 345 7.18 21.89 15.79
C ASP A 345 6.27 20.99 14.94
N GLY A 346 5.70 19.97 15.58
CA GLY A 346 4.94 18.91 14.94
C GLY A 346 4.50 17.87 15.96
N GLU A 347 3.74 16.87 15.51
CA GLU A 347 3.08 15.89 16.37
C GLU A 347 4.07 15.08 17.20
N VAL A 348 5.20 14.64 16.63
CA VAL A 348 6.27 13.93 17.37
C VAL A 348 6.82 14.77 18.54
N LYS A 349 7.02 16.07 18.34
CA LYS A 349 7.48 16.97 19.41
C LYS A 349 6.41 17.17 20.46
N GLN A 350 5.15 17.32 20.05
CA GLN A 350 4.01 17.45 20.97
C GLN A 350 3.81 16.16 21.78
N ALA A 351 3.87 14.99 21.15
CA ALA A 351 3.81 13.69 21.79
C ALA A 351 4.96 13.52 22.80
N LEU A 352 6.20 13.84 22.42
CA LEU A 352 7.33 13.82 23.35
C LEU A 352 7.20 14.86 24.48
N ALA A 353 6.62 16.03 24.19
CA ALA A 353 6.36 17.11 25.16
C ALA A 353 5.27 16.72 26.16
N SER A 354 4.26 15.98 25.71
CA SER A 354 3.13 15.50 26.51
C SER A 354 3.58 14.56 27.62
N ILE A 355 4.66 13.79 27.41
CA ILE A 355 5.23 12.88 28.41
C ILE A 355 5.81 13.72 29.56
N PRO A 356 5.19 13.76 30.75
CA PRO A 356 5.68 14.56 31.86
C PRO A 356 7.10 14.14 32.27
N PRO A 357 7.98 15.08 32.66
CA PRO A 357 9.33 14.74 33.14
C PRO A 357 9.33 13.87 34.41
N ASN A 358 8.19 13.80 35.11
CA ASN A 358 7.97 13.01 36.32
C ASN A 358 6.98 11.84 36.08
N ASP A 359 6.74 11.44 34.84
CA ASP A 359 5.93 10.26 34.50
C ASP A 359 6.72 8.98 34.78
N LYS A 360 6.04 7.92 35.22
CA LYS A 360 6.59 6.57 35.35
C LYS A 360 7.19 6.08 34.03
N ARG A 361 6.66 6.53 32.89
CA ARG A 361 7.22 6.26 31.54
C ARG A 361 8.64 6.80 31.33
N VAL A 362 9.09 7.74 32.16
CA VAL A 362 10.47 8.29 32.19
C VAL A 362 11.16 7.95 33.53
N GLY A 363 10.51 7.13 34.36
CA GLY A 363 11.04 6.65 35.63
C GLY A 363 11.83 5.36 35.44
N GLY A 364 12.86 5.16 36.25
CA GLY A 364 13.60 3.89 36.31
C GLY A 364 13.18 3.07 37.52
N ASP A 365 13.27 1.74 37.40
CA ASP A 365 12.96 0.84 38.51
C ASP A 365 13.84 1.12 39.74
N VAL A 366 13.20 1.02 40.91
CA VAL A 366 13.87 1.23 42.20
C VAL A 366 14.55 -0.09 42.60
N LYS A 367 15.77 -0.32 42.10
CA LYS A 367 16.54 -1.54 42.42
C LYS A 367 16.85 -1.70 43.92
N ARG A 368 17.03 -0.58 44.63
CA ARG A 368 17.23 -0.56 46.09
C ARG A 368 16.71 0.78 46.63
N ALA A 369 15.84 0.73 47.64
CA ALA A 369 15.42 1.93 48.34
C ALA A 369 16.65 2.55 49.04
N PRO A 370 16.88 3.87 48.91
CA PRO A 370 17.95 4.52 49.66
C PRO A 370 17.72 4.39 51.15
N LEU A 371 18.82 4.19 51.88
CA LEU A 371 18.77 4.05 53.32
C LEU A 371 18.73 5.45 53.96
N SER A 372 17.63 5.80 54.63
CA SER A 372 17.55 7.09 55.35
C SER A 372 18.09 6.91 56.76
N ILE A 373 19.29 7.45 57.01
CA ILE A 373 19.89 7.53 58.34
C ILE A 373 20.18 9.00 58.62
N SER A 374 19.82 9.48 59.80
CA SER A 374 20.25 10.80 60.27
C SER A 374 20.70 10.68 61.73
N ILE A 375 21.98 10.93 61.98
CA ILE A 375 22.58 10.98 63.32
C ILE A 375 22.91 12.45 63.59
N LEU A 376 22.28 13.05 64.60
CA LEU A 376 22.47 14.46 64.96
C LEU A 376 22.28 15.43 63.77
N GLY A 377 21.30 15.16 62.91
CA GLY A 377 21.00 15.99 61.74
C GLY A 377 21.98 15.83 60.57
N ILE A 378 23.04 15.03 60.72
CA ILE A 378 23.98 14.66 59.66
C ILE A 378 23.56 13.32 59.09
N GLY A 379 23.39 13.25 57.77
CA GLY A 379 23.04 12.00 57.08
C GLY A 379 22.14 12.25 55.89
N THR A 380 21.18 11.36 55.66
CA THR A 380 20.31 11.38 54.49
C THR A 380 18.83 11.32 54.88
N LYS A 381 18.04 12.27 54.35
CA LYS A 381 16.60 12.38 54.61
C LYS A 381 15.79 12.57 53.34
N TYR A 382 14.55 12.08 53.37
CA TYR A 382 13.55 12.34 52.34
C TYR A 382 12.82 13.65 52.62
N TYR A 383 12.73 14.49 51.59
CA TYR A 383 11.86 15.66 51.58
C TYR A 383 10.83 15.46 50.46
N SER A 384 9.57 15.34 50.86
CA SER A 384 8.46 15.07 49.94
C SER A 384 7.74 16.35 49.55
N GLN A 385 7.53 16.52 48.25
CA GLN A 385 6.67 17.59 47.71
C GLN A 385 5.44 16.94 47.09
N ARG A 386 4.25 17.42 47.47
CA ARG A 386 2.98 16.92 46.93
C ARG A 386 2.87 17.28 45.45
N ARG A 387 2.47 16.32 44.62
CA ARG A 387 2.23 16.55 43.21
C ARG A 387 0.90 17.28 43.02
N ARG A 388 0.85 18.24 42.10
CA ARG A 388 -0.31 19.13 41.91
C ARG A 388 -1.49 18.44 41.21
N ASP A 389 -1.23 17.36 40.50
CA ASP A 389 -2.15 16.68 39.57
C ASP A 389 -2.77 15.39 40.15
N ASN A 390 -2.21 14.78 41.19
CA ASN A 390 -2.72 13.52 41.74
C ASN A 390 -2.65 13.51 43.28
N ARG A 391 -3.80 13.36 43.95
CA ARG A 391 -3.96 13.60 45.41
C ARG A 391 -3.10 12.68 46.29
N PHE A 392 -2.62 11.55 45.75
CA PHE A 392 -1.91 10.50 46.50
C PHE A 392 -0.46 10.26 46.05
N GLN A 393 0.03 10.95 45.02
CA GLN A 393 1.41 10.80 44.56
C GLN A 393 2.29 11.97 45.05
N PHE A 394 3.46 11.62 45.59
CA PHE A 394 4.45 12.56 46.09
C PHE A 394 5.77 12.39 45.31
N THR A 395 6.48 13.50 45.14
CA THR A 395 7.88 13.48 44.70
C THR A 395 8.76 13.58 45.94
N SER A 396 9.36 12.47 46.35
CA SER A 396 10.31 12.42 47.46
C SER A 396 11.73 12.63 46.95
N THR A 397 12.33 13.77 47.26
CA THR A 397 13.74 14.03 46.97
C THR A 397 14.59 13.58 48.14
N TYR A 398 15.61 12.79 47.86
CA TYR A 398 16.56 12.27 48.83
C TYR A 398 17.75 13.24 48.93
N TRP A 399 17.94 13.82 50.12
CA TRP A 399 18.94 14.86 50.38
C TRP A 399 19.98 14.39 51.40
N PHE A 400 21.24 14.78 51.21
CA PHE A 400 22.21 14.88 52.29
C PHE A 400 21.82 16.07 53.18
N THR A 401 21.70 15.84 54.48
CA THR A 401 21.49 16.89 55.47
C THR A 401 22.72 17.04 56.33
N PHE A 402 23.05 18.28 56.67
CA PHE A 402 24.02 18.61 57.70
C PHE A 402 23.33 19.57 58.66
N ALA A 403 23.35 19.24 59.97
CA ALA A 403 22.58 19.97 60.98
C ALA A 403 21.11 20.21 60.54
N TRP A 404 20.44 19.16 60.04
CA TRP A 404 19.06 19.19 59.54
C TRP A 404 18.81 20.04 58.28
N ILE A 405 19.81 20.77 57.77
CA ILE A 405 19.70 21.58 56.55
C ILE A 405 19.94 20.70 55.32
N PRO A 406 19.01 20.62 54.35
CA PRO A 406 19.21 19.87 53.12
C PRO A 406 20.26 20.55 52.23
N LEU A 407 21.45 19.94 52.13
CA LEU A 407 22.57 20.47 51.36
C LEU A 407 22.61 19.91 49.95
N ILE A 408 22.64 18.59 49.79
CA ILE A 408 22.89 17.97 48.48
C ILE A 408 21.76 17.00 48.15
N ALA A 409 20.89 17.37 47.20
CA ALA A 409 19.95 16.40 46.64
C ALA A 409 20.76 15.31 45.94
N PHE A 410 20.44 14.03 46.10
CA PHE A 410 21.08 12.91 45.40
C PHE A 410 20.18 12.34 44.30
N SER A 411 18.97 11.96 44.65
CA SER A 411 17.98 11.33 43.78
C SER A 411 16.57 11.80 44.14
N ALA A 412 15.63 11.63 43.23
CA ALA A 412 14.22 11.86 43.47
C ALA A 412 13.45 10.57 43.15
N TYR A 413 12.37 10.33 43.88
CA TYR A 413 11.53 9.14 43.78
C TYR A 413 10.07 9.54 43.71
N LEU A 414 9.31 8.86 42.87
CA LEU A 414 7.85 8.89 42.90
C LEU A 414 7.39 7.95 44.01
N THR A 415 6.68 8.49 45.00
CA THR A 415 6.18 7.74 46.16
C THR A 415 4.66 7.84 46.26
N SER A 416 4.01 6.76 46.67
CA SER A 416 2.58 6.72 47.03
C SER A 416 2.44 5.81 48.24
N GLU A 417 1.70 6.25 49.26
CA GLU A 417 1.43 5.45 50.47
C GLU A 417 2.70 4.85 51.12
N GLY A 418 3.79 5.62 51.14
CA GLY A 418 5.08 5.19 51.71
C GLY A 418 5.88 4.21 50.85
N ARG A 419 5.38 3.79 49.68
CA ARG A 419 6.10 2.93 48.73
C ARG A 419 6.75 3.76 47.62
N MET A 420 7.98 3.41 47.25
CA MET A 420 8.69 4.01 46.11
C MET A 420 8.36 3.24 44.84
N HIS A 421 7.81 3.93 43.84
CA HIS A 421 7.40 3.31 42.59
C HIS A 421 8.43 3.48 41.48
N ALA A 422 9.10 4.63 41.41
CA ALA A 422 10.05 4.91 40.35
C ALA A 422 11.08 5.94 40.80
N LYS A 423 12.31 5.82 40.32
CA LYS A 423 13.31 6.89 40.39
C LYS A 423 12.97 7.92 39.31
N ILE A 424 12.92 9.20 39.66
CA ILE A 424 12.59 10.30 38.75
C ILE A 424 13.74 11.33 38.68
N PRO A 425 13.78 12.19 37.64
CA PRO A 425 14.82 13.20 37.51
C PRO A 425 14.76 14.21 38.65
N VAL A 426 15.93 14.68 39.10
CA VAL A 426 15.99 15.72 40.13
C VAL A 426 15.60 17.08 39.51
N GLY A 427 14.81 17.85 40.25
CA GLY A 427 14.34 19.18 39.85
C GLY A 427 15.48 20.11 39.41
N PRO A 428 15.20 21.10 38.53
CA PRO A 428 16.23 22.00 37.99
C PRO A 428 16.99 22.76 39.07
N VAL A 429 16.28 23.30 40.07
CA VAL A 429 16.87 24.04 41.20
C VAL A 429 17.81 23.15 42.01
N ALA A 430 17.35 21.97 42.43
CA ALA A 430 18.15 21.03 43.21
C ALA A 430 19.40 20.53 42.45
N ARG A 431 19.34 20.43 41.12
CA ARG A 431 20.53 20.10 40.29
C ARG A 431 21.53 21.25 40.26
N TRP A 432 21.06 22.49 40.11
CA TRP A 432 21.95 23.66 40.10
C TRP A 432 22.59 23.88 41.47
N TRP A 433 21.79 23.79 42.53
CA TRP A 433 22.25 23.85 43.91
C TRP A 433 23.31 22.79 44.23
N ARG A 434 23.11 21.54 43.77
CA ARG A 434 24.13 20.48 43.90
C ARG A 434 25.46 20.90 43.30
N VAL A 435 25.47 21.51 42.11
CA VAL A 435 26.72 21.97 41.47
C VAL A 435 27.37 23.05 42.32
N VAL A 436 26.61 24.07 42.72
CA VAL A 436 27.11 25.17 43.57
C VAL A 436 27.74 24.65 44.86
N VAL A 437 27.03 23.78 45.58
CA VAL A 437 27.50 23.21 46.84
C VAL A 437 28.75 22.35 46.64
N LEU A 438 28.77 21.47 45.65
CA LEU A 438 29.94 20.63 45.38
C LEU A 438 31.15 21.45 44.91
N SER A 439 30.94 22.48 44.08
CA SER A 439 32.01 23.40 43.67
C SER A 439 32.56 24.17 44.85
N TYR A 440 31.70 24.61 45.78
CA TYR A 440 32.12 25.29 47.01
C TYR A 440 32.95 24.38 47.91
N PHE A 441 32.49 23.15 48.19
CA PHE A 441 33.25 22.21 49.01
C PHE A 441 34.58 21.80 48.38
N LEU A 442 34.60 21.58 47.06
CA LEU A 442 35.85 21.30 46.35
C LEU A 442 36.83 22.47 46.44
N ALA A 443 36.32 23.70 46.28
CA ALA A 443 37.14 24.89 46.41
C ALA A 443 37.70 25.06 47.82
N ALA A 444 36.87 24.87 48.85
CA ALA A 444 37.30 24.92 50.24
C ALA A 444 38.39 23.88 50.53
N ALA A 445 38.23 22.64 50.05
CA ALA A 445 39.23 21.59 50.22
C ALA A 445 40.58 21.89 49.53
N VAL A 446 40.55 22.59 48.40
CA VAL A 446 41.76 22.94 47.63
C VAL A 446 42.44 24.20 48.15
N GLN A 447 41.67 25.13 48.72
CA GLN A 447 42.17 26.37 49.30
C GLN A 447 43.20 26.11 50.41
N ASP A 448 43.00 25.04 51.19
CA ASP A 448 43.95 24.63 52.24
C ASP A 448 45.22 23.96 51.68
N LEU A 449 45.18 23.47 50.44
CA LEU A 449 46.31 22.79 49.79
C LEU A 449 47.23 23.73 49.00
N ILE A 450 46.71 24.85 48.49
CA ILE A 450 47.47 25.77 47.62
C ILE A 450 47.37 27.19 48.18
N PRO A 451 48.35 27.65 48.98
CA PRO A 451 48.35 29.01 49.50
C PRO A 451 48.48 30.02 48.36
N GLY A 452 47.46 30.87 48.18
CA GLY A 452 47.44 31.94 47.18
C GLY A 452 46.13 32.74 47.19
N GLN A 453 46.16 33.99 46.72
CA GLN A 453 45.00 34.91 46.70
C GLN A 453 43.95 34.60 45.61
N VAL A 454 44.08 33.49 44.89
CA VAL A 454 43.10 33.13 43.85
C VAL A 454 41.83 32.61 44.54
N PRO A 455 40.65 33.20 44.29
CA PRO A 455 39.39 32.68 44.79
C PRO A 455 39.06 31.39 44.04
N TRP A 456 39.62 30.26 44.50
CA TRP A 456 39.43 28.93 43.89
C TRP A 456 37.96 28.56 43.72
N ALA A 457 37.06 29.08 44.57
CA ALA A 457 35.62 28.95 44.42
C ALA A 457 35.11 29.45 43.06
N LEU A 458 35.59 30.60 42.59
CA LEU A 458 35.22 31.14 41.28
C LEU A 458 35.81 30.29 40.14
N VAL A 459 37.04 29.78 40.31
CA VAL A 459 37.68 28.89 39.32
C VAL A 459 36.91 27.58 39.18
N PHE A 460 36.57 26.92 40.29
CA PHE A 460 35.81 25.67 40.26
C PHE A 460 34.36 25.86 39.79
N LEU A 461 33.75 27.01 40.11
CA LEU A 461 32.43 27.36 39.59
C LEU A 461 32.48 27.58 38.07
N ALA A 462 33.44 28.35 37.57
CA ALA A 462 33.66 28.56 36.13
C ALA A 462 33.93 27.24 35.41
N PHE A 463 34.81 26.39 35.95
CA PHE A 463 35.06 25.05 35.42
C PHE A 463 33.79 24.21 35.38
N SER A 464 32.98 24.23 36.45
CA SER A 464 31.72 23.49 36.50
C SER A 464 30.71 24.00 35.46
N ILE A 465 30.65 25.31 35.24
CA ILE A 465 29.83 25.93 34.18
C ILE A 465 30.30 25.44 32.80
N VAL A 466 31.61 25.44 32.54
CA VAL A 466 32.19 24.95 31.27
C VAL A 466 31.87 23.46 31.07
N VAL A 467 32.07 22.61 32.08
CA VAL A 467 31.75 21.17 32.00
C VAL A 467 30.27 20.92 31.75
N VAL A 468 29.38 21.69 32.40
CA VAL A 468 27.93 21.64 32.15
C VAL A 468 27.61 22.12 30.73
N GLY A 469 28.28 23.16 30.25
CA GLY A 469 28.17 23.70 28.88
C GLY A 469 28.58 22.68 27.82
N ILE A 470 29.76 22.07 27.95
CA ILE A 470 30.25 21.01 27.07
C ILE A 470 29.29 19.82 27.05
N ARG A 471 28.79 19.39 28.22
CA ARG A 471 27.77 18.33 28.30
C ARG A 471 26.48 18.73 27.59
N ARG A 472 26.05 19.98 27.68
CA ARG A 472 24.85 20.48 26.98
C ARG A 472 25.06 20.49 25.46
N LEU A 473 26.22 20.94 24.98
CA LEU A 473 26.58 20.92 23.57
C LEU A 473 26.64 19.49 23.02
N ARG A 474 27.35 18.58 23.70
CA ARG A 474 27.42 17.17 23.31
C ARG A 474 26.03 16.53 23.19
N MET A 475 25.12 16.85 24.09
CA MET A 475 23.74 16.37 24.04
C MET A 475 22.93 16.99 22.90
N HIS A 476 23.21 18.25 22.55
CA HIS A 476 22.58 18.92 21.42
C HIS A 476 23.05 18.29 20.09
N PHE A 477 24.35 18.07 19.91
CA PHE A 477 24.88 17.36 18.75
C PHE A 477 24.39 15.90 18.66
N TRP A 478 24.27 15.21 19.80
CA TRP A 478 23.63 13.89 19.83
C TRP A 478 22.16 13.95 19.35
N ALA A 479 21.40 14.96 19.77
CA ALA A 479 20.01 15.13 19.34
C ALA A 479 19.92 15.49 17.84
N LEU A 480 20.78 16.38 17.33
CA LEU A 480 20.87 16.69 15.89
C LEU A 480 21.17 15.43 15.06
N GLY A 481 22.15 14.63 15.48
CA GLY A 481 22.48 13.38 14.79
C GLY A 481 21.38 12.32 14.85
N LYS A 482 20.39 12.47 15.73
CA LYS A 482 19.20 11.60 15.82
C LYS A 482 18.00 12.10 15.05
N VAL A 483 17.90 13.41 14.80
CA VAL A 483 16.84 14.00 13.98
C VAL A 483 17.21 13.96 12.49
N ASN A 484 18.50 13.95 12.17
CA ASN A 484 19.01 13.87 10.80
C ASN A 484 19.15 12.43 10.26
N ARG A 485 18.91 11.42 11.09
CA ARG A 485 18.77 10.03 10.68
C ARG A 485 17.29 9.73 10.64
#